data_AF-A0A9E3DLY7-F1
#
_entry.id   AF-A0A9E3DLY7-F1
#
_cell.length_a   1.000
_cell.length_b   1.000
_cell.length_c   1.000
_cell.angle_alpha   90.00
_cell.angle_beta   90.00
_cell.angle_gamma   90.00
#
_symmetry.space_group_name_H-M   'P 1'
#
loop_
_entity.id
_entity.type
_entity.pdbx_description
1 polymer ?
#
loop_
_entity_poly.entity_id
_entity_poly.type
_entity_poly.pdbx_seq_one_letter_code
_entity_poly.pdbx_strand_id
1 'polypeptide(L)'
;MSQKTDKTTDEQVTSRRGFLKSPAAAGVMAAAVTAPGALFAATQGAVPSIRIPKDIPASLGEDPKVGSFTGKGMTGAEVFAKLCKEENLAAMFCCPGNYTVINAVAAVGVPTYGGRTEGAMCAAADGFSRVTGEAVACSGTEGPGFTHMIMNIASANAARTP
;
A
#
# COMPACT_ATOMS: atom_id res chain seq x y z
N MET A 1 -22.66 -65.82 5.00
CA MET A 1 -22.59 -64.99 6.22
C MET A 1 -21.60 -63.88 5.94
N SER A 2 -22.04 -62.86 5.20
CA SER A 2 -22.35 -61.50 5.71
C SER A 2 -21.19 -60.87 6.49
N GLN A 3 -20.50 -59.91 5.86
CA GLN A 3 -20.24 -58.61 6.46
C GLN A 3 -19.90 -57.58 5.35
N LYS A 4 -20.77 -56.56 5.27
CA LYS A 4 -20.56 -55.25 4.62
C LYS A 4 -19.65 -54.40 5.50
N THR A 5 -18.82 -53.54 4.88
CA THR A 5 -18.36 -52.18 5.32
C THR A 5 -17.11 -51.83 4.52
N ASP A 6 -16.77 -50.62 4.09
CA ASP A 6 -17.42 -49.32 3.93
C ASP A 6 -16.40 -48.52 3.07
N LYS A 7 -16.87 -47.63 2.19
CA LYS A 7 -16.01 -46.73 1.42
C LYS A 7 -15.58 -45.60 2.35
N THR A 8 -14.28 -45.31 2.47
CA THR A 8 -13.87 -43.94 2.77
C THR A 8 -12.48 -43.65 2.21
N THR A 9 -12.47 -42.76 1.22
CA THR A 9 -11.31 -42.10 0.64
C THR A 9 -10.71 -41.20 1.72
N ASP A 10 -9.49 -41.50 2.18
CA ASP A 10 -8.85 -40.69 3.23
C ASP A 10 -8.24 -39.44 2.57
N GLU A 11 -8.89 -38.32 2.81
CA GLU A 11 -8.54 -36.99 2.32
C GLU A 11 -7.28 -36.53 3.06
N GLN A 12 -6.21 -36.24 2.30
CA GLN A 12 -4.91 -35.86 2.86
C GLN A 12 -5.00 -34.45 3.48
N VAL A 13 -5.45 -34.37 4.73
CA VAL A 13 -5.53 -33.12 5.49
C VAL A 13 -4.12 -32.59 5.75
N THR A 14 -3.73 -31.57 4.99
CA THR A 14 -2.45 -30.87 5.13
C THR A 14 -2.47 -29.99 6.38
N SER A 15 -2.12 -30.58 7.52
CA SER A 15 -1.93 -29.82 8.77
C SER A 15 -0.60 -29.07 8.74
N ARG A 16 -0.65 -27.76 9.01
CA ARG A 16 0.50 -26.83 9.14
C ARG A 16 1.60 -27.34 10.07
N ARG A 17 1.27 -28.26 10.98
CA ARG A 17 2.19 -28.88 11.94
C ARG A 17 3.15 -29.88 11.29
N GLY A 18 2.84 -30.41 10.10
CA GLY A 18 3.70 -31.33 9.35
C GLY A 18 4.85 -30.65 8.61
N PHE A 19 4.74 -29.35 8.31
CA PHE A 19 5.73 -28.61 7.53
C PHE A 19 7.09 -28.50 8.25
N LEU A 20 7.07 -28.42 9.58
CA LEU A 20 8.28 -28.30 10.42
C LEU A 20 9.02 -29.64 10.63
N LYS A 21 8.44 -30.76 10.22
CA LYS A 21 9.06 -32.09 10.36
C LYS A 21 9.78 -32.57 9.09
N SER A 22 9.80 -31.75 8.04
CA SER A 22 10.52 -32.08 6.81
C SER A 22 12.04 -31.84 7.01
N PRO A 23 12.90 -32.83 6.76
CA PRO A 23 14.35 -32.75 7.03
C PRO A 23 15.10 -31.72 6.15
N ALA A 24 14.41 -31.05 5.22
CA ALA A 24 14.97 -29.99 4.38
C ALA A 24 15.47 -28.76 5.17
N ALA A 25 15.01 -28.56 6.42
CA ALA A 25 15.42 -27.41 7.24
C ALA A 25 16.80 -27.58 7.92
N ALA A 26 17.33 -28.80 8.04
CA ALA A 26 18.58 -29.04 8.76
C ALA A 26 19.84 -28.79 7.89
N GLY A 27 19.73 -28.91 6.56
CA GLY A 27 20.86 -28.76 5.65
C GLY A 27 21.33 -27.31 5.42
N VAL A 28 20.44 -26.33 5.62
CA VAL A 28 20.74 -24.92 5.33
C VAL A 28 21.51 -24.25 6.47
N MET A 29 21.35 -24.74 7.71
CA MET A 29 21.95 -24.12 8.89
C MET A 29 23.47 -24.39 9.02
N ALA A 30 23.97 -25.50 8.47
CA ALA A 30 25.38 -25.88 8.63
C ALA A 30 26.35 -25.06 7.76
N ALA A 31 25.90 -24.54 6.61
CA ALA A 31 26.74 -23.76 5.70
C ALA A 31 26.85 -22.26 6.09
N ALA A 32 26.01 -21.78 7.01
CA ALA A 32 25.94 -20.36 7.37
C ALA A 32 27.01 -19.92 8.40
N VAL A 33 27.76 -20.86 8.99
CA VAL A 33 28.68 -20.57 10.12
C VAL A 33 30.10 -20.25 9.65
N THR A 34 30.48 -20.59 8.40
CA THR A 34 31.89 -20.58 7.98
C THR A 34 32.34 -19.37 7.14
N ALA A 35 31.48 -18.40 6.83
CA ALA A 35 31.89 -17.22 6.06
C ALA A 35 31.00 -15.99 6.33
N PRO A 36 31.39 -15.08 7.25
CA PRO A 36 30.61 -13.89 7.58
C PRO A 36 30.44 -12.90 6.42
N GLY A 37 31.28 -12.99 5.37
CA GLY A 37 31.24 -12.13 4.19
C GLY A 37 30.40 -12.65 3.01
N ALA A 38 29.95 -13.92 3.04
CA ALA A 38 29.24 -14.52 1.92
C ALA A 38 27.72 -14.24 1.93
N LEU A 39 27.15 -13.83 3.07
CA LEU A 39 25.73 -13.48 3.21
C LEU A 39 25.36 -12.20 2.43
N PHE A 40 26.30 -11.27 2.23
CA PHE A 40 26.06 -10.02 1.50
C PHE A 40 26.63 -10.03 0.07
N ALA A 41 27.45 -11.02 -0.29
CA ALA A 41 28.04 -11.12 -1.63
C ALA A 41 27.08 -11.74 -2.67
N ALA A 42 26.11 -12.55 -2.23
CA ALA A 42 25.18 -13.24 -3.12
C ALA A 42 23.95 -12.41 -3.55
N THR A 43 23.79 -11.17 -3.05
CA THR A 43 22.68 -10.29 -3.45
C THR A 43 23.07 -9.20 -4.43
N GLN A 44 24.27 -9.23 -5.02
CA GLN A 44 24.53 -8.57 -6.30
C GLN A 44 23.86 -9.35 -7.46
N GLY A 45 22.61 -9.77 -7.25
CA GLY A 45 21.73 -10.07 -8.36
C GLY A 45 21.45 -8.74 -9.05
N ALA A 46 21.84 -8.62 -10.31
CA ALA A 46 21.37 -7.55 -11.20
C ALA A 46 19.90 -7.31 -10.88
N VAL A 47 19.55 -6.06 -10.52
CA VAL A 47 18.15 -5.67 -10.23
C VAL A 47 17.32 -6.28 -11.36
N PRO A 48 16.48 -7.29 -11.09
CA PRO A 48 15.70 -7.92 -12.15
C PRO A 48 14.94 -6.77 -12.79
N SER A 49 15.17 -6.56 -14.09
CA SER A 49 14.66 -5.44 -14.87
C SER A 49 13.26 -5.10 -14.35
N ILE A 50 13.18 -4.05 -13.54
CA ILE A 50 11.90 -3.54 -13.08
C ILE A 50 11.25 -3.12 -14.38
N ARG A 51 10.16 -3.80 -14.76
CA ARG A 51 9.40 -3.43 -15.94
C ARG A 51 8.87 -2.03 -15.70
N ILE A 52 9.61 -1.04 -16.15
CA ILE A 52 9.23 0.36 -16.01
C ILE A 52 7.94 0.51 -16.82
N PRO A 53 6.81 0.88 -16.20
CA PRO A 53 5.61 1.21 -16.94
C PRO A 53 5.95 2.26 -17.99
N LYS A 54 5.46 2.08 -19.21
CA LYS A 54 5.72 2.97 -20.36
C LYS A 54 5.44 4.44 -20.06
N ASP A 55 4.60 4.71 -19.07
CA ASP A 55 4.18 6.05 -18.67
C ASP A 55 5.28 6.79 -17.90
N ILE A 56 6.15 6.09 -17.15
CA ILE A 56 7.26 6.72 -16.39
C ILE A 56 8.31 7.39 -17.31
N PRO A 57 8.90 6.72 -18.32
CA PRO A 57 9.86 7.38 -19.21
C PRO A 57 9.19 8.42 -20.10
N ALA A 58 7.89 8.27 -20.40
CA ALA A 58 7.13 9.30 -21.12
C ALA A 58 6.97 10.57 -20.27
N SER A 59 6.56 10.45 -19.00
CA SER A 59 6.43 11.58 -18.08
C SER A 59 7.77 12.22 -17.72
N LEU A 60 8.87 11.45 -17.68
CA LEU A 60 10.20 11.99 -17.43
C LEU A 60 10.67 12.95 -18.54
N GLY A 61 10.19 12.76 -19.77
CA GLY A 61 10.48 13.61 -20.92
C GLY A 61 9.49 14.75 -21.15
N GLU A 62 8.42 14.85 -20.34
CA GLU A 62 7.47 15.96 -20.43
C GLU A 62 8.08 17.21 -19.81
N ASP A 63 7.95 18.36 -20.48
CA ASP A 63 8.39 19.62 -19.92
C ASP A 63 7.62 19.92 -18.63
N PRO A 64 8.30 20.33 -17.54
CA PRO A 64 7.64 20.63 -16.28
C PRO A 64 6.64 21.78 -16.50
N LYS A 65 5.37 21.53 -16.16
CA LYS A 65 4.33 22.56 -16.16
C LYS A 65 4.60 23.56 -15.04
N VAL A 66 5.24 24.68 -15.40
CA VAL A 66 5.56 25.74 -14.45
C VAL A 66 4.26 26.37 -13.96
N GLY A 67 3.97 26.18 -12.67
CA GLY A 67 2.83 26.84 -12.01
C GLY A 67 3.01 28.36 -12.01
N SER A 68 2.00 29.08 -12.47
CA SER A 68 1.94 30.55 -12.37
C SER A 68 1.23 30.93 -11.07
N PHE A 69 1.97 31.51 -10.12
CA PHE A 69 1.47 31.93 -8.81
C PHE A 69 1.16 33.44 -8.75
N THR A 70 0.51 33.98 -9.78
CA THR A 70 0.26 35.43 -9.90
C THR A 70 -0.81 35.93 -8.91
N GLY A 71 -0.71 37.19 -8.47
CA GLY A 71 -1.65 37.81 -7.54
C GLY A 71 -1.18 37.79 -6.07
N LYS A 72 -2.08 37.47 -5.12
CA LYS A 72 -1.77 37.38 -3.67
C LYS A 72 -0.95 36.14 -3.28
N GLY A 73 -0.60 35.29 -4.24
CA GLY A 73 0.02 33.98 -4.01
C GLY A 73 -1.00 32.93 -3.56
N MET A 74 -0.62 31.65 -3.65
CA MET A 74 -1.37 30.52 -3.08
C MET A 74 -0.59 29.96 -1.89
N THR A 75 -1.31 29.53 -0.86
CA THR A 75 -0.76 28.73 0.23
C THR A 75 -0.41 27.33 -0.27
N GLY A 76 0.53 26.65 0.40
CA GLY A 76 0.91 25.27 0.00
C GLY A 76 -0.27 24.29 -0.02
N ALA A 77 -1.25 24.48 0.88
CA ALA A 77 -2.46 23.65 0.91
C ALA A 77 -3.37 23.90 -0.29
N GLU A 78 -3.51 25.15 -0.74
CA GLU A 78 -4.28 25.49 -1.95
C GLU A 78 -3.60 24.95 -3.21
N VAL A 79 -2.26 25.01 -3.27
CA VAL A 79 -1.49 24.39 -4.37
C VAL A 79 -1.73 22.87 -4.40
N PHE A 80 -1.63 22.22 -3.24
CA PHE A 80 -1.87 20.78 -3.13
C PHE A 80 -3.32 20.40 -3.51
N ALA A 81 -4.30 21.15 -3.03
CA ALA A 81 -5.71 20.93 -3.34
C ALA A 81 -5.99 21.10 -4.84
N LYS A 82 -5.44 22.16 -5.46
CA LYS A 82 -5.56 22.38 -6.90
C LYS A 82 -4.99 21.20 -7.71
N LEU A 83 -3.81 20.72 -7.34
CA LEU A 83 -3.22 19.53 -7.97
C LEU A 83 -4.11 18.29 -7.80
N CYS A 84 -4.64 18.04 -6.60
CA CYS A 84 -5.59 16.93 -6.38
C CYS A 84 -6.81 17.02 -7.30
N LYS A 85 -7.31 18.23 -7.56
CA LYS A 85 -8.44 18.44 -8.47
C LYS A 85 -8.07 18.20 -9.93
N GLU A 86 -6.92 18.69 -10.38
CA GLU A 86 -6.41 18.53 -11.74
C GLU A 86 -6.11 17.06 -12.07
N GLU A 87 -5.57 16.32 -11.11
CA GLU A 87 -5.30 14.87 -11.20
C GLU A 87 -6.54 14.00 -10.99
N ASN A 88 -7.73 14.60 -10.85
CA ASN A 88 -9.01 13.91 -10.66
C ASN A 88 -9.04 12.97 -9.43
N LEU A 89 -8.50 13.41 -8.30
CA LEU A 89 -8.62 12.69 -7.03
C LEU A 89 -10.10 12.45 -6.70
N ALA A 90 -10.49 11.19 -6.56
CA ALA A 90 -11.90 10.82 -6.38
C ALA A 90 -12.44 11.22 -5.01
N ALA A 91 -11.65 10.99 -3.96
CA ALA A 91 -12.03 11.34 -2.59
C ALA A 91 -10.81 11.47 -1.67
N MET A 92 -10.98 12.26 -0.61
CA MET A 92 -10.06 12.38 0.52
C MET A 92 -10.73 11.83 1.79
N PHE A 93 -10.12 10.85 2.43
CA PHE A 93 -10.53 10.29 3.72
C PHE A 93 -9.67 10.89 4.82
N CYS A 94 -10.26 11.45 5.87
CA CYS A 94 -9.49 12.19 6.87
C CYS A 94 -10.05 12.10 8.29
N CYS A 95 -9.20 12.44 9.25
CA CYS A 95 -9.55 12.63 10.64
C CYS A 95 -9.14 14.02 11.16
N PRO A 96 -9.69 14.46 12.30
CA PRO A 96 -9.31 15.70 12.98
C PRO A 96 -7.79 15.89 13.09
N GLY A 97 -7.26 17.04 12.67
CA GLY A 97 -5.84 17.36 12.79
C GLY A 97 -5.34 18.25 11.66
N ASN A 98 -5.23 17.70 10.45
CA ASN A 98 -4.69 18.39 9.27
C ASN A 98 -5.73 19.30 8.57
N TYR A 99 -6.36 20.20 9.34
CA TYR A 99 -7.48 21.01 8.84
C TYR A 99 -7.12 21.92 7.68
N THR A 100 -5.89 22.43 7.62
CA THR A 100 -5.45 23.32 6.53
C THR A 100 -5.54 22.62 5.17
N VAL A 101 -5.05 21.39 5.07
CA VAL A 101 -5.12 20.61 3.83
C VAL A 101 -6.53 20.08 3.58
N ILE A 102 -7.19 19.54 4.61
CA ILE A 102 -8.55 18.99 4.51
C ILE A 102 -9.52 20.05 3.98
N ASN A 103 -9.49 21.26 4.54
CA ASN A 103 -10.37 22.35 4.13
C ASN A 103 -10.05 22.85 2.72
N ALA A 104 -8.76 22.92 2.34
CA ALA A 104 -8.38 23.33 1.00
C ALA A 104 -8.86 22.34 -0.07
N VAL A 105 -8.69 21.03 0.18
CA VAL A 105 -9.16 19.95 -0.72
C VAL A 105 -10.69 19.95 -0.84
N ALA A 106 -11.40 20.15 0.27
CA ALA A 106 -12.84 20.30 0.24
C ALA A 106 -13.29 21.56 -0.53
N ALA A 107 -12.56 22.67 -0.39
CA ALA A 107 -12.90 23.95 -1.04
C ALA A 107 -12.78 23.90 -2.57
N VAL A 108 -11.90 23.07 -3.13
CA VAL A 108 -11.80 22.84 -4.59
C VAL A 108 -12.83 21.81 -5.11
N GLY A 109 -13.71 21.33 -4.23
CA GLY A 109 -14.80 20.41 -4.58
C GLY A 109 -14.37 18.97 -4.78
N VAL A 110 -13.32 18.51 -4.10
CA VAL A 110 -13.01 17.08 -3.98
C VAL A 110 -13.82 16.50 -2.80
N PRO A 111 -14.58 15.41 -2.99
CA PRO A 111 -15.31 14.75 -1.90
C PRO A 111 -14.40 14.44 -0.72
N THR A 112 -14.74 14.93 0.46
CA THR A 112 -13.92 14.78 1.66
C THR A 112 -14.73 14.13 2.77
N TYR A 113 -14.35 12.92 3.16
CA TYR A 113 -15.01 12.12 4.18
C TYR A 113 -14.24 12.21 5.49
N GLY A 114 -14.92 12.63 6.56
CA GLY A 114 -14.36 12.74 7.89
C GLY A 114 -14.74 11.56 8.80
N GLY A 115 -13.78 11.01 9.53
CA GLY A 115 -13.99 9.96 10.53
C GLY A 115 -13.41 10.28 11.89
N ARG A 116 -13.52 9.33 12.82
CA ARG A 116 -13.05 9.49 14.20
C ARG A 116 -11.61 9.02 14.43
N THR A 117 -11.12 8.08 13.61
CA THR A 117 -9.78 7.50 13.74
C THR A 117 -9.13 7.31 12.38
N GLU A 118 -7.84 7.64 12.27
CA GLU A 118 -7.09 7.63 11.01
C GLU A 118 -7.02 6.22 10.43
N GLY A 119 -6.89 5.20 11.30
CA GLY A 119 -6.92 3.80 10.91
C GLY A 119 -8.20 3.44 10.16
N ALA A 120 -9.38 3.74 10.72
CA ALA A 120 -10.65 3.43 10.06
C ALA A 120 -10.81 4.17 8.73
N MET A 121 -10.34 5.41 8.65
CA MET A 121 -10.39 6.21 7.41
C MET A 121 -9.44 5.70 6.34
N CYS A 122 -8.25 5.22 6.72
CA CYS A 122 -7.32 4.59 5.80
C CYS A 122 -7.88 3.25 5.26
N ALA A 123 -8.53 2.45 6.11
CA ALA A 123 -9.23 1.24 5.68
C ALA A 123 -10.43 1.54 4.75
N ALA A 124 -11.17 2.62 5.02
CA ALA A 124 -12.26 3.06 4.16
C ALA A 124 -11.76 3.52 2.78
N ALA A 125 -10.63 4.23 2.74
CA ALA A 125 -9.98 4.62 1.49
C ALA A 125 -9.55 3.40 0.66
N ASP A 126 -8.89 2.42 1.29
CA ASP A 126 -8.50 1.15 0.68
C ASP A 126 -9.74 0.41 0.11
N GLY A 127 -10.83 0.32 0.88
CA GLY A 127 -12.08 -0.28 0.43
C GLY A 127 -12.72 0.46 -0.75
N PHE A 128 -12.76 1.79 -0.70
CA PHE A 128 -13.32 2.62 -1.78
C PHE A 128 -12.55 2.40 -3.09
N SER A 129 -11.22 2.53 -3.04
CA SER A 129 -10.32 2.34 -4.19
C SER A 129 -10.52 0.99 -4.87
N ARG A 130 -10.68 -0.09 -4.09
CA ARG A 130 -10.92 -1.45 -4.64
C ARG A 130 -12.27 -1.60 -5.33
N VAL A 131 -13.30 -0.92 -4.84
CA VAL A 131 -14.67 -1.05 -5.36
C VAL A 131 -14.85 -0.18 -6.61
N THR A 132 -14.30 1.03 -6.61
CA THR A 132 -14.47 1.98 -7.72
C THR A 132 -13.38 1.86 -8.77
N GLY A 133 -12.18 1.40 -8.39
CA GLY A 133 -10.99 1.45 -9.23
C GLY A 133 -10.39 2.86 -9.34
N GLU A 134 -10.87 3.82 -8.55
CA GLU A 134 -10.43 5.22 -8.59
C GLU A 134 -9.37 5.50 -7.51
N ALA A 135 -8.45 6.41 -7.80
CA ALA A 135 -7.43 6.84 -6.85
C ALA A 135 -8.03 7.76 -5.78
N VAL A 136 -7.73 7.45 -4.52
CA VAL A 136 -8.17 8.21 -3.34
C VAL A 136 -6.98 8.54 -2.45
N ALA A 137 -7.16 9.51 -1.57
CA ALA A 137 -6.15 9.88 -0.59
C ALA A 137 -6.67 9.67 0.83
N CYS A 138 -5.75 9.39 1.76
CA CYS A 138 -6.03 9.40 3.19
C CYS A 138 -5.10 10.40 3.89
N SER A 139 -5.66 11.26 4.74
CA SER A 139 -4.92 12.25 5.52
C SER A 139 -4.92 11.88 7.01
N GLY A 140 -3.73 11.81 7.59
CA GLY A 140 -3.51 11.76 9.04
C GLY A 140 -2.43 12.76 9.45
N THR A 141 -2.52 13.24 10.70
CA THR A 141 -1.49 14.12 11.26
C THR A 141 -0.25 13.32 11.65
N GLU A 142 0.91 13.97 11.66
CA GLU A 142 2.15 13.43 12.19
C GLU A 142 2.00 12.89 13.62
N GLY A 143 2.85 11.93 14.00
CA GLY A 143 2.78 11.27 15.31
C GLY A 143 1.67 10.21 15.36
N PRO A 144 0.70 10.28 16.31
CA PRO A 144 -0.28 9.21 16.51
C PRO A 144 -1.20 9.00 15.31
N GLY A 145 -1.51 10.06 14.55
CA GLY A 145 -2.37 9.93 13.38
C GLY A 145 -1.74 9.07 12.29
N PHE A 146 -0.47 9.34 11.96
CA PHE A 146 0.29 8.54 11.01
C PHE A 146 0.48 7.10 11.49
N THR A 147 0.85 6.89 12.75
CA THR A 147 1.09 5.53 13.27
C THR A 147 -0.18 4.69 13.28
N HIS A 148 -1.36 5.28 13.49
CA HIS A 148 -2.65 4.60 13.36
C HIS A 148 -2.98 4.12 11.94
N MET A 149 -2.36 4.68 10.90
CA MET A 149 -2.61 4.28 9.50
C MET A 149 -1.70 3.14 9.03
N ILE A 150 -0.55 2.90 9.68
CA ILE A 150 0.53 2.02 9.17
C ILE A 150 0.02 0.62 8.80
N MET A 151 -0.84 0.02 9.62
CA MET A 151 -1.38 -1.32 9.34
C MET A 151 -2.24 -1.36 8.07
N ASN A 152 -3.04 -0.32 7.83
CA ASN A 152 -3.91 -0.25 6.66
C ASN A 152 -3.13 0.13 5.39
N ILE A 153 -2.10 0.97 5.52
CA ILE A 153 -1.14 1.22 4.43
C ILE A 153 -0.45 -0.09 4.02
N ALA A 154 -0.03 -0.90 4.99
CA ALA A 154 0.56 -2.22 4.72
C ALA A 154 -0.44 -3.18 4.04
N SER A 155 -1.69 -3.18 4.47
CA SER A 155 -2.78 -3.97 3.85
C SER A 155 -3.06 -3.54 2.41
N ALA A 156 -3.18 -2.24 2.14
CA ALA A 156 -3.39 -1.68 0.81
C ALA A 156 -2.25 -2.08 -0.14
N ASN A 157 -1.00 -1.91 0.31
CA ASN A 157 0.18 -2.31 -0.46
C ASN A 157 0.21 -3.83 -0.74
N ALA A 158 -0.07 -4.66 0.27
CA ALA A 158 -0.12 -6.12 0.09
C ALA A 158 -1.19 -6.55 -0.93
N ALA A 159 -2.26 -5.79 -1.05
CA ALA A 159 -3.33 -6.03 -2.01
C ALA A 159 -3.16 -5.27 -3.34
N ARG A 160 -2.08 -4.49 -3.51
CA ARG A 160 -1.85 -3.62 -4.67
C ARG A 160 -3.00 -2.63 -4.92
N THR A 161 -3.53 -2.07 -3.84
CA THR A 161 -4.50 -0.98 -3.93
C THR A 161 -3.74 0.35 -3.97
N PRO A 162 -4.04 1.23 -4.94
CA PRO A 162 -3.43 2.55 -5.03
C PRO A 162 -3.87 3.46 -3.88
#